data_AF-A0A1T4TVX2-F1
#
_entry.id   AF-A0A1T4TVX2-F1
#
_cell.length_a   1.000
_cell.length_b   1.000
_cell.length_c   1.000
_cell.angle_alpha   90.00
_cell.angle_beta   90.00
_cell.angle_gamma   90.00
#
_symmetry.space_group_name_H-M   'P 1'
#
loop_
_entity.id
_entity.type
_entity.pdbx_description
1 polymer ?
#
loop_
_entity_poly.entity_id
_entity_poly.type
_entity_poly.pdbx_seq_one_letter_code
_entity_poly.pdbx_strand_id
1 'polypeptide(L)' 'MVNNIIKNSRNTKNAPNNLVSTQSVAFSHYNHISGQLPLDPKTLMVIYKHKQSNVLITLKRLLKVLIM' A
#
# COMPACT_ATOMS: atom_id res chain seq x y z
N MET A 1 33.80 -1.59 5.71
CA MET A 1 32.49 -1.55 5.02
C MET A 1 31.48 -1.02 6.01
N VAL A 2 30.71 0.01 5.66
CA VAL A 2 29.76 0.61 6.61
C VAL A 2 28.45 -0.17 6.53
N ASN A 3 28.03 -0.79 7.63
CA ASN A 3 26.78 -1.55 7.73
C ASN A 3 25.58 -0.59 7.85
N ASN A 4 25.33 0.21 6.80
CA ASN A 4 24.22 1.15 6.79
C ASN A 4 22.93 0.47 6.30
N ILE A 5 21.87 0.59 7.08
CA ILE A 5 20.51 0.23 6.67
C ILE A 5 19.96 1.38 5.82
N ILE A 6 19.54 1.08 4.59
CA ILE A 6 18.95 2.08 3.70
C ILE A 6 17.44 2.10 3.93
N LYS A 7 16.89 3.24 4.35
CA LYS A 7 15.44 3.43 4.51
C LYS A 7 14.86 4.16 3.31
N ASN A 8 13.82 3.59 2.69
CA ASN A 8 13.09 4.25 1.60
C ASN A 8 11.57 4.15 1.82
N SER A 9 10.89 5.30 1.97
CA SER A 9 9.44 5.36 2.23
C SER A 9 8.72 5.86 0.98
N ARG A 10 7.68 5.15 0.53
CA ARG A 10 7.03 5.41 -0.76
C ARG A 10 5.51 5.32 -0.68
N ASN A 11 4.86 6.10 -1.54
CA ASN A 11 3.42 6.13 -1.75
C ASN A 11 3.13 6.16 -3.27
N THR A 12 2.02 5.55 -3.67
CA THR A 12 1.45 5.67 -5.02
C THR A 12 0.08 6.33 -4.97
N LYS A 13 -0.26 7.08 -6.02
CA LYS A 13 -1.60 7.67 -6.21
C LYS A 13 -2.68 6.60 -6.44
N ASN A 14 -2.27 5.35 -6.72
CA ASN A 14 -3.17 4.24 -7.04
C ASN A 14 -3.69 3.45 -5.83
N ALA A 15 -3.25 3.82 -4.62
CA ALA A 15 -3.71 3.27 -3.35
C ALA A 15 -4.03 4.40 -2.35
N PRO A 16 -4.86 4.17 -1.32
CA PRO A 16 -5.19 5.17 -0.33
C PRO A 16 -3.95 5.73 0.38
N ASN A 17 -3.84 7.05 0.48
CA ASN A 17 -2.80 7.71 1.26
C ASN A 17 -3.31 8.06 2.66
N ASN A 18 -2.38 8.17 3.61
CA ASN A 18 -2.63 8.61 4.97
C ASN A 18 -1.71 9.80 5.29
N LEU A 19 -2.15 10.69 6.16
CA LEU A 19 -1.40 11.85 6.62
C LEU A 19 -0.24 11.46 7.55
N VAL A 20 -0.37 10.36 8.30
CA VAL A 20 0.59 9.98 9.35
C VAL A 20 1.38 8.70 9.04
N SER A 21 1.14 8.05 7.89
CA SER A 21 1.83 6.82 7.50
C SER A 21 2.03 6.70 5.99
N THR A 22 3.02 5.90 5.59
CA THR A 22 3.28 5.56 4.18
C THR A 22 2.77 4.15 3.85
N GLN A 23 2.49 3.92 2.58
CA GLN A 23 2.01 2.63 2.08
C GLN A 23 3.08 1.55 2.15
N SER A 24 4.35 1.93 1.90
CA SER A 24 5.50 1.03 1.92
C SER A 24 6.72 1.72 2.52
N VAL A 25 7.49 0.96 3.31
CA VAL A 25 8.83 1.35 3.79
C VAL A 25 9.79 0.19 3.59
N ALA A 26 10.81 0.41 2.78
CA ALA A 26 11.90 -0.55 2.60
C ALA A 26 13.05 -0.25 3.59
N PHE A 27 13.56 -1.30 4.22
CA PHE A 27 14.82 -1.32 4.97
C PHE A 27 15.78 -2.28 4.24
N SER A 28 16.67 -1.70 3.44
CA SER A 28 17.54 -2.40 2.50
C SER A 28 16.76 -3.36 1.59
N HIS A 29 16.67 -4.65 1.94
CA HIS A 29 16.05 -5.70 1.11
C HIS A 29 14.63 -6.05 1.55
N TYR A 30 14.19 -5.61 2.72
CA TYR A 30 12.88 -5.95 3.28
C TYR A 30 11.91 -4.78 3.12
N ASN A 31 10.66 -5.09 2.79
CA ASN A 31 9.62 -4.09 2.62
C ASN A 31 8.48 -4.32 3.61
N HIS A 32 8.15 -3.30 4.38
CA HIS A 32 6.99 -3.26 5.25
C HIS A 32 5.85 -2.56 4.51
N ILE A 33 4.77 -3.29 4.26
CA ILE A 33 3.60 -2.79 3.54
C ILE A 33 2.46 -2.60 4.54
N SER A 34 1.89 -1.39 4.56
CA SER A 34 0.71 -1.09 5.38
C SER A 34 -0.49 -1.91 4.93
N GLY A 35 -1.32 -2.34 5.87
CA GLY A 35 -2.56 -3.06 5.59
C GLY A 35 -3.44 -2.29 4.61
N GLN A 36 -3.77 -2.90 3.47
CA GLN A 36 -4.59 -2.27 2.44
C GLN A 36 -6.07 -2.57 2.70
N LEU A 37 -6.90 -1.53 2.70
CA LEU A 37 -8.35 -1.65 2.86
C LEU A 37 -9.07 -1.55 1.51
N PRO A 38 -10.31 -2.05 1.39
CA PRO A 38 -11.13 -1.93 0.18
C PRO A 38 -11.65 -0.49 -0.08
N LEU A 39 -10.87 0.58 0.17
CA LEU A 39 -11.25 2.00 -0.01
C LEU A 39 -10.83 2.62 -1.35
N ASP A 40 -11.71 3.28 -2.09
CA ASP A 40 -11.33 4.03 -3.30
C ASP A 40 -10.19 5.03 -3.01
N PRO A 41 -9.09 5.08 -3.79
CA PRO A 41 -7.95 5.95 -3.47
C PRO A 41 -8.25 7.46 -3.56
N LYS A 42 -9.28 7.85 -4.33
CA LYS A 42 -9.66 9.24 -4.53
C LYS A 42 -10.69 9.70 -3.50
N THR A 43 -11.70 8.87 -3.23
CA THR A 43 -12.80 9.24 -2.33
C THR A 43 -12.64 8.72 -0.91
N LEU A 44 -11.74 7.76 -0.69
CA LEU A 44 -11.54 7.04 0.58
C LEU A 44 -12.78 6.31 1.11
N MET A 45 -13.80 6.13 0.27
CA MET A 45 -15.02 5.37 0.60
C MET A 45 -14.83 3.88 0.35
N VAL A 46 -15.52 3.04 1.14
CA VAL A 46 -15.51 1.58 0.96
C VAL A 46 -16.13 1.23 -0.39
N ILE A 47 -15.39 0.45 -1.18
CA ILE A 47 -15.88 -0.12 -2.42
C ILE A 47 -16.64 -1.40 -2.07
N TYR A 48 -17.96 -1.35 -2.20
CA TYR A 48 -18.79 -2.55 -2.15
C TYR A 48 -19.09 -3.02 -3.58
N LYS A 49 -18.65 -4.23 -3.95
CA LYS A 49 -18.98 -4.86 -5.22
C LYS A 49 -19.56 -6.24 -4.98
N HIS A 50 -20.84 -6.41 -5.29
CA HIS A 50 -21.55 -7.69 -5.13
C HIS A 50 -20.83 -8.88 -5.80
N LYS A 51 -20.12 -8.65 -6.91
CA LYS A 51 -19.37 -9.69 -7.65
C LYS A 51 -17.91 -9.87 -7.20
N GLN A 52 -17.38 -8.95 -6.40
CA GLN A 52 -15.95 -8.93 -6.05
C GLN A 52 -15.80 -8.85 -4.54
N SER A 53 -15.32 -9.93 -3.92
CA SER A 53 -15.08 -9.95 -2.48
C SER A 53 -14.08 -8.86 -2.09
N ASN A 54 -14.24 -8.29 -0.90
CA ASN A 54 -13.32 -7.30 -0.33
C ASN A 54 -11.87 -7.82 -0.31
N VAL A 55 -11.68 -9.13 -0.25
CA VAL A 55 -10.38 -9.81 -0.36
C VAL A 55 -9.73 -9.53 -1.70
N LEU A 56 -10.42 -9.73 -2.83
CA LEU A 56 -9.85 -9.51 -4.17
C LEU A 56 -9.52 -8.04 -4.41
N ILE A 57 -10.34 -7.11 -3.91
CA ILE A 57 -10.06 -5.67 -4.00
C ILE A 57 -8.80 -5.33 -3.20
N THR A 58 -8.65 -5.91 -2.01
CA THR A 58 -7.48 -5.73 -1.14
C THR A 58 -6.21 -6.28 -1.77
N LEU A 59 -6.23 -7.49 -2.34
CA LEU A 59 -5.11 -8.08 -3.08
C LEU A 59 -4.67 -7.20 -4.25
N LYS A 60 -5.61 -6.67 -5.03
CA LYS A 60 -5.31 -5.75 -6.13
C LYS A 60 -4.63 -4.47 -5.64
N ARG A 61 -4.92 -4.01 -4.42
CA ARG A 61 -4.25 -2.84 -3.84
C ARG A 61 -2.84 -3.16 -3.36
N LEU A 62 -2.64 -4.29 -2.70
CA LEU A 62 -1.30 -4.74 -2.32
C LEU A 62 -0.38 -4.81 -3.54
N LEU A 63 -0.88 -5.36 -4.65
CA LEU A 63 -0.11 -5.42 -5.90
C LEU A 63 0.27 -4.02 -6.43
N LYS A 64 -0.65 -3.05 -6.36
CA LYS A 64 -0.36 -1.65 -6.76
C LYS A 64 0.67 -0.98 -5.86
N VAL A 65 0.72 -1.33 -4.57
CA VAL A 65 1.73 -0.82 -3.63
C VAL A 65 3.08 -1.51 -3.83
N LEU A 66 3.11 -2.73 -4.35
CA LEU A 66 4.36 -3.46 -4.59
C LEU A 66 5.08 -3.03 -5.87
N ILE A 67 4.34 -2.64 -6.92
CA ILE A 67 4.89 -2.31 -8.26
C ILE A 67 5.33 -0.82 -8.37
N MET A 68 5.23 -0.04 -7.29
CA MET A 68 5.61 1.37 -7.28
C MET A 68 7.14 1.63 -7.31
#